data_AF-A0A7C7E894-F1
#
_entry.id   AF-A0A7C7E894-F1
#
_cell.length_a   1.000
_cell.length_b   1.000
_cell.length_c   1.000
_cell.angle_alpha   90.00
_cell.angle_beta   90.00
_cell.angle_gamma   90.00
#
_symmetry.space_group_name_H-M   'P 1'
#
loop_
_entity.id
_entity.type
_entity.pdbx_description
1 polymer ?
#
loop_
_entity_poly.entity_id
_entity_poly.type
_entity_poly.pdbx_seq_one_letter_code
_entity_poly.pdbx_strand_id
1 'polypeptide(L)'
;AFEEEVGHEVIVPKYYDIMGAIGIAMLAKDEMKRTGNSTKFKGFEVSEEKFETTSFICKACPNECEIIQIKANGKVIAMTGDRCGRWSNSVI
;
A
#
# COMPACT_ATOMS: atom_id res chain seq x y z
N ALA A 1 28.84 -9.79 6.37
CA ALA A 1 27.67 -10.69 6.45
C ALA A 1 27.06 -10.98 5.08
N PHE A 2 26.26 -10.08 4.47
CA PHE A 2 25.61 -10.41 3.18
C PHE A 2 26.60 -10.48 2.01
N GLU A 3 27.52 -9.52 1.88
CA GLU A 3 28.58 -9.52 0.85
C GLU A 3 29.51 -10.75 0.94
N GLU A 4 29.81 -11.21 2.15
CA GLU A 4 30.62 -12.40 2.41
C GLU A 4 29.91 -13.68 1.95
N GLU A 5 28.59 -13.76 2.19
CA GLU A 5 27.77 -14.90 1.76
C GLU A 5 27.63 -14.97 0.23
N VAL A 6 27.43 -13.81 -0.43
CA VAL A 6 27.28 -13.75 -1.90
C VAL A 6 28.61 -13.71 -2.65
N GLY A 7 29.74 -13.52 -1.94
CA GLY A 7 31.09 -13.45 -2.50
C GLY A 7 31.31 -12.28 -3.47
N HIS A 8 30.50 -11.23 -3.39
CA HIS A 8 30.49 -10.08 -4.31
C HIS A 8 30.16 -8.78 -3.57
N GLU A 9 30.59 -7.65 -4.14
CA GLU A 9 30.23 -6.32 -3.68
C GLU A 9 28.71 -6.08 -3.83
N VAL A 10 28.09 -5.56 -2.79
CA VAL A 10 26.66 -5.21 -2.76
C VAL A 10 26.53 -3.69 -2.82
N ILE A 11 26.05 -3.20 -3.95
CA ILE A 11 25.82 -1.77 -4.16
C ILE A 11 24.53 -1.36 -3.46
N VAL A 12 24.62 -0.55 -2.42
CA VAL A 12 23.48 0.04 -1.72
C VAL A 12 23.25 1.47 -2.23
N PRO A 13 22.08 1.79 -2.82
CA PRO A 13 21.77 3.15 -3.24
C PRO A 13 21.81 4.15 -2.08
N LYS A 14 22.23 5.39 -2.34
CA LYS A 14 22.29 6.47 -1.34
C LYS A 14 20.97 6.72 -0.60
N TYR A 15 19.84 6.49 -1.28
CA TYR A 15 18.48 6.73 -0.79
C TYR A 15 17.68 5.42 -0.68
N TYR A 16 18.32 4.36 -0.16
CA TYR A 16 17.76 3.01 -0.08
C TYR A 16 16.43 2.96 0.70
N ASP A 17 16.27 3.85 1.68
CA ASP A 17 15.11 3.98 2.56
C ASP A 17 13.84 4.47 1.84
N ILE A 18 14.00 5.21 0.74
CA ILE A 18 12.88 5.75 -0.06
C ILE A 18 12.76 5.13 -1.45
N MET A 19 13.54 4.08 -1.76
CA MET A 19 13.55 3.43 -3.08
C MET A 19 12.17 2.96 -3.52
N GLY A 20 11.32 2.50 -2.58
CA GLY A 20 9.95 2.11 -2.88
C GLY A 20 9.09 3.28 -3.38
N ALA A 21 9.21 4.45 -2.75
CA ALA A 21 8.48 5.65 -3.18
C ALA A 21 8.95 6.15 -4.55
N ILE A 22 10.26 6.11 -4.80
CA ILE A 22 10.84 6.45 -6.11
C ILE A 22 10.30 5.51 -7.19
N GLY A 23 10.28 4.20 -6.93
CA GLY A 23 9.75 3.19 -7.84
C GLY A 23 8.28 3.42 -8.18
N ILE A 24 7.43 3.67 -7.17
CA ILE A 24 6.02 3.99 -7.39
C ILE A 24 5.84 5.27 -8.21
N ALA A 25 6.65 6.31 -7.97
CA ALA A 25 6.58 7.54 -8.74
C ALA A 25 6.92 7.32 -10.22
N MET A 26 7.93 6.48 -10.52
CA MET A 26 8.27 6.10 -11.89
C MET A 26 7.14 5.33 -12.57
N LEU A 27 6.61 4.30 -11.90
CA LEU A 27 5.50 3.48 -12.43
C LEU A 27 4.24 4.32 -12.69
N ALA A 28 3.87 5.19 -11.75
CA ALA A 28 2.73 6.08 -11.90
C ALA A 28 2.93 7.02 -13.11
N LYS A 29 4.11 7.61 -13.26
CA LYS A 29 4.44 8.47 -14.40
C LYS A 29 4.30 7.72 -15.74
N ASP A 30 4.82 6.50 -15.81
CA ASP A 30 4.76 5.69 -17.03
C ASP A 30 3.34 5.28 -17.38
N GLU A 31 2.53 4.88 -16.39
CA GLU A 31 1.12 4.53 -16.57
C GLU A 31 0.28 5.73 -17.05
N MET A 32 0.53 6.92 -16.50
CA MET A 32 -0.14 8.15 -16.92
C MET A 32 0.20 8.52 -18.37
N LYS A 33 1.47 8.38 -18.77
CA LYS A 33 1.88 8.57 -20.16
C LYS A 33 1.27 7.53 -21.10
N ARG A 34 1.21 6.27 -20.67
CA ARG A 34 0.69 5.15 -21.45
C ARG A 34 -0.81 5.26 -21.70
N THR A 35 -1.57 5.66 -20.69
CA THR A 35 -3.04 5.69 -20.76
C THR A 35 -3.60 7.05 -21.19
N GLY A 36 -2.88 8.15 -20.97
CA GLY A 36 -3.39 9.50 -21.18
C GLY A 36 -4.51 9.90 -20.22
N ASN A 37 -4.74 9.12 -19.16
CA ASN A 37 -5.78 9.38 -18.18
C ASN A 37 -5.49 10.64 -17.37
N SER A 38 -6.52 11.21 -16.77
CA SER A 38 -6.37 12.21 -15.72
C SER A 38 -6.00 11.56 -14.38
N THR A 39 -5.31 12.31 -13.53
CA THR A 39 -4.92 11.82 -12.19
C THR A 39 -6.15 11.63 -11.31
N LYS A 40 -6.13 10.58 -10.47
CA LYS A 40 -7.10 10.37 -9.38
C LYS A 40 -6.62 11.00 -8.05
N PHE A 41 -5.68 11.93 -8.11
CA PHE A 41 -5.21 12.64 -6.92
C PHE A 41 -6.38 13.35 -6.25
N LYS A 42 -6.66 13.00 -4.99
CA LYS A 42 -7.80 13.51 -4.21
C LYS A 42 -7.61 14.96 -3.74
N GLY A 43 -6.46 15.57 -3.99
CA GLY A 43 -6.11 16.88 -3.42
C GLY A 43 -5.44 16.75 -2.06
N PHE A 44 -4.90 17.86 -1.57
CA PHE A 44 -4.26 17.92 -0.24
C PHE A 44 -5.26 17.99 0.91
N GLU A 45 -6.52 18.33 0.62
CA GLU A 45 -7.62 18.39 1.61
C GLU A 45 -7.84 17.05 2.32
N VAL A 46 -7.39 15.93 1.74
CA VAL A 46 -7.34 14.61 2.39
C VAL A 46 -6.66 14.65 3.76
N SER A 47 -5.67 15.53 3.99
CA SER A 47 -5.03 15.63 5.31
C SER A 47 -5.95 16.16 6.41
N GLU A 48 -7.05 16.80 6.04
CA GLU A 48 -8.05 17.35 6.96
C GLU A 48 -9.23 16.38 7.20
N GLU A 49 -9.32 15.31 6.39
CA GLU A 49 -10.36 14.28 6.56
C GLU A 49 -10.16 13.50 7.86
N LYS A 50 -11.28 13.18 8.54
CA LYS A 50 -11.25 12.32 9.72
C LYS A 50 -11.17 10.86 9.30
N PHE A 51 -10.04 10.24 9.61
CA PHE A 51 -9.84 8.81 9.45
C PHE A 51 -10.05 8.09 10.78
N GLU A 52 -10.85 7.03 10.74
CA GLU A 52 -11.04 6.11 11.85
C GLU A 52 -10.54 4.72 11.44
N THR A 53 -9.80 4.08 12.34
CA THR A 53 -9.32 2.71 12.11
C THR A 53 -9.91 1.78 13.16
N THR A 54 -10.53 0.70 12.71
CA THR A 54 -11.08 -0.37 13.56
C THR A 54 -10.53 -1.71 13.10
N SER A 55 -10.45 -2.71 13.98
CA SER A 55 -10.05 -4.07 13.58
C SER A 55 -11.02 -5.15 14.03
N PHE A 56 -11.02 -6.27 13.31
CA PHE A 56 -11.77 -7.49 13.67
C PHE A 56 -11.06 -8.74 13.15
N ILE A 57 -11.34 -9.90 13.75
CA ILE A 57 -10.78 -11.18 13.31
C ILE A 57 -11.65 -11.80 12.21
N CYS A 58 -11.04 -12.11 11.06
CA CYS A 58 -11.68 -12.79 9.94
C CYS A 58 -11.90 -14.28 10.27
N LYS A 59 -13.17 -14.70 10.37
CA LYS A 59 -13.56 -16.10 10.57
C LYS A 59 -13.86 -16.86 9.27
N ALA A 60 -13.59 -16.26 8.11
CA ALA A 60 -13.92 -16.83 6.80
C ALA A 60 -12.84 -17.76 6.22
N CYS A 61 -11.70 -17.90 6.90
CA CYS A 61 -10.65 -18.86 6.55
C CYS A 61 -9.82 -19.24 7.80
N PRO A 62 -9.07 -20.36 7.75
CA PRO A 62 -8.29 -20.85 8.90
C PRO A 62 -7.16 -19.93 9.37
N ASN A 63 -6.84 -18.88 8.60
CA ASN A 63 -5.74 -17.96 8.92
C ASN A 63 -6.07 -16.98 10.05
N GLU A 64 -7.33 -16.88 10.48
CA GLU A 64 -7.80 -15.97 11.55
C GLU A 64 -7.18 -14.58 11.47
N CYS A 65 -7.14 -14.01 10.26
CA CYS A 65 -6.44 -12.77 10.00
C CYS A 65 -7.08 -11.61 10.79
N GLU A 66 -6.26 -10.79 11.44
CA GLU A 66 -6.71 -9.50 11.92
C GLU A 66 -6.88 -8.56 10.73
N ILE A 67 -8.11 -8.11 10.50
CA ILE A 67 -8.47 -7.19 9.44
C ILE A 67 -8.51 -5.79 10.01
N ILE A 68 -7.73 -4.90 9.41
CA ILE A 68 -7.72 -3.48 9.70
C ILE A 68 -8.64 -2.79 8.71
N GLN A 69 -9.66 -2.12 9.21
CA GLN A 69 -10.66 -1.40 8.45
C GLN A 69 -10.45 0.11 8.62
N ILE A 70 -10.22 0.79 7.50
CA ILE A 70 -9.99 2.24 7.44
C ILE A 70 -11.27 2.90 6.94
N LYS A 71 -11.79 3.83 7.74
CA LYS A 71 -12.96 4.65 7.40
C LYS A 71 -12.54 6.10 7.22
N ALA A 72 -13.03 6.74 6.16
CA ALA A 72 -12.95 8.17 5.96
C ALA A 72 -14.37 8.73 5.98
N ASN A 73 -14.63 9.72 6.84
CA ASN A 73 -15.97 10.33 7.00
C ASN A 73 -17.08 9.28 7.22
N GLY A 74 -16.80 8.26 8.03
CA GLY A 74 -17.72 7.16 8.34
C GLY A 74 -17.87 6.07 7.26
N LYS A 75 -17.33 6.29 6.05
CA LYS A 75 -17.36 5.30 4.95
C LYS A 75 -16.08 4.47 4.95
N VAL A 76 -16.22 3.15 4.83
CA VAL A 76 -15.07 2.25 4.64
C VAL A 76 -14.43 2.53 3.29
N ILE A 77 -13.15 2.87 3.29
CA ILE A 77 -12.39 3.17 2.07
C ILE A 77 -11.29 2.14 1.79
N ALA A 78 -10.87 1.37 2.80
CA ALA A 78 -9.89 0.32 2.63
C ALA A 78 -10.02 -0.71 3.75
N MET A 79 -9.68 -1.96 3.42
CA MET A 79 -9.44 -3.03 4.40
C MET A 79 -8.11 -3.71 4.07
N THR A 80 -7.32 -4.01 5.10
CA THR A 80 -6.00 -4.64 4.96
C THR A 80 -5.77 -5.66 6.06
N GLY A 81 -4.67 -6.40 6.00
CA GLY A 81 -4.30 -7.44 6.99
C GLY A 81 -4.77 -8.84 6.64
N ASP A 82 -5.50 -9.04 5.53
CA ASP A 82 -5.91 -10.36 5.09
C ASP A 82 -4.82 -11.09 4.30
N ARG A 83 -4.58 -12.35 4.66
CA ARG A 83 -3.71 -13.26 3.89
C ARG A 83 -4.42 -13.92 2.71
N CYS A 84 -5.76 -13.99 2.77
CA CYS A 84 -6.58 -14.70 1.78
C CYS A 84 -7.10 -13.80 0.65
N GLY A 85 -6.85 -12.49 0.69
CA GLY A 85 -7.28 -11.53 -0.34
C GLY A 85 -8.78 -11.25 -0.39
N ARG A 86 -9.60 -11.75 0.53
CA ARG A 86 -11.05 -11.51 0.54
C ARG A 86 -11.41 -10.06 0.90
N TRP A 87 -10.70 -9.47 1.85
CA TRP A 87 -11.05 -8.16 2.40
C TRP A 87 -10.36 -7.03 1.65
N SER A 88 -9.08 -7.19 1.31
CA SER A 88 -8.34 -6.20 0.51
C SER A 88 -8.95 -5.94 -0.86
N ASN A 89 -9.64 -6.93 -1.45
CA ASN A 89 -10.34 -6.79 -2.74
C ASN A 89 -11.84 -6.43 -2.61
N SER A 90 -12.35 -6.27 -1.39
CA SER A 90 -13.80 -6.05 -1.17
C SER A 90 -14.24 -4.59 -1.23
N VAL A 91 -13.30 -3.64 -1.30
CA VAL A 91 -13.57 -2.20 -1.36
C VAL A 91 -12.88 -1.63 -2.59
N ILE A 92 -13.67 -1.05 -3.51
CA ILE A 92 -13.23 -0.29 -4.69
C ILE A 92 -13.89 1.09 -4.64
#